data_AF-A0A660MJM1-F1
#
_entry.id   AF-A0A660MJM1-F1
#
_cell.length_a   1.000
_cell.length_b   1.000
_cell.length_c   1.000
_cell.angle_alpha   90.00
_cell.angle_beta   90.00
_cell.angle_gamma   90.00
#
_symmetry.space_group_name_H-M   'P 1'
#
loop_
_entity.id
_entity.type
_entity.pdbx_description
1 polymer ?
#
loop_
_entity_poly.entity_id
_entity_poly.type
_entity_poly.pdbx_seq_one_letter_code
_entity_poly.pdbx_strand_id
1 'polypeptide(L)'
;MNWNQLLSTYRIGQAACPEPSVRSDFQRDGDRLIFSAAFRRMKDKTQVFPLEKNDYVRTRLTHSLEVSCVGRSLGSSVGTWLLEKNPELARHNIHAADIG
;
A
#
# COMPACT_ATOMS: atom_id res chain seq x y z
N MET A 1 -8.22 9.06 -19.02
CA MET A 1 -8.36 8.11 -17.88
C MET A 1 -9.08 8.84 -16.75
N ASN A 2 -9.98 8.18 -16.02
CA ASN A 2 -10.71 8.79 -14.91
C ASN A 2 -10.04 8.42 -13.58
N TRP A 3 -9.23 9.33 -13.04
CA TRP A 3 -8.46 9.09 -11.81
C TRP A 3 -9.35 8.94 -10.57
N ASN A 4 -10.51 9.59 -10.52
CA ASN A 4 -11.45 9.46 -9.40
C ASN A 4 -12.04 8.06 -9.30
N GLN A 5 -12.19 7.36 -10.43
CA GLN A 5 -12.60 5.95 -10.44
C GLN A 5 -11.45 5.02 -10.09
N LEU A 6 -10.22 5.34 -10.51
CA LEU A 6 -9.04 4.53 -10.25
C LEU A 6 -8.57 4.60 -8.79
N LEU A 7 -8.70 5.77 -8.16
CA LEU A 7 -8.36 6.02 -6.75
C LEU A 7 -9.59 5.95 -5.84
N SER A 8 -10.49 5.00 -6.12
CA SER A 8 -11.72 4.84 -5.35
C SER A 8 -11.44 4.27 -3.96
N THR A 9 -12.07 4.87 -2.94
CA THR A 9 -12.09 4.35 -1.55
C THR A 9 -13.29 3.45 -1.29
N TYR A 10 -14.08 3.11 -2.32
CA TYR A 10 -15.24 2.24 -2.18
C TYR A 10 -14.84 0.83 -1.73
N ARG A 11 -15.59 0.27 -0.77
CA ARG A 11 -15.35 -1.05 -0.20
C ARG A 11 -16.59 -1.91 -0.31
N ILE A 12 -16.41 -3.10 -0.86
CA ILE A 12 -17.50 -4.07 -0.98
C ILE A 12 -17.98 -4.46 0.44
N GLY A 13 -19.28 -4.36 0.68
CA GLY A 13 -19.89 -4.76 1.95
C GLY A 13 -19.78 -3.74 3.08
N GLN A 14 -19.30 -2.51 2.82
CA GLN A 14 -19.26 -1.44 3.81
C GLN A 14 -20.20 -0.30 3.41
N ALA A 15 -21.05 0.14 4.35
CA ALA A 15 -21.87 1.34 4.15
C ALA A 15 -20.95 2.57 4.07
N ALA A 16 -21.30 3.52 3.19
CA ALA A 16 -20.49 4.70 2.89
C ALA A 16 -20.49 5.72 4.05
N CYS A 17 -19.76 5.42 5.13
CA CYS A 17 -19.45 6.38 6.18
C CYS A 17 -17.99 6.19 6.62
N PRO A 18 -17.04 6.91 6.01
CA PRO A 18 -15.70 7.00 6.57
C PRO A 18 -15.76 7.96 7.76
N GLU A 19 -15.71 7.41 8.98
CA GLU A 19 -15.40 8.21 10.16
C GLU A 19 -14.06 8.94 9.94
N PRO A 20 -13.96 10.24 10.30
CA PRO A 20 -12.73 10.99 10.16
C PRO A 20 -11.62 10.28 10.94
N SER A 21 -10.58 9.85 10.23
CA SER A 21 -9.42 9.17 10.79
C SER A 21 -8.16 9.95 10.46
N VAL A 22 -7.18 9.89 11.36
CA VAL A 22 -5.83 10.43 11.12
C VAL A 22 -5.15 9.68 9.97
N ARG A 23 -5.57 8.45 9.67
CA ARG A 23 -5.05 7.63 8.56
C ARG A 23 -5.96 7.69 7.33
N SER A 24 -5.34 7.83 6.16
CA SER A 24 -6.08 7.71 4.89
C SER A 24 -6.65 6.30 4.69
N ASP A 25 -7.63 6.16 3.80
CA ASP A 25 -8.20 4.84 3.45
C ASP A 25 -7.14 3.87 2.93
N PHE A 26 -6.17 4.37 2.16
CA PHE A 26 -5.07 3.59 1.61
C PHE A 26 -4.08 3.13 2.69
N GLN A 27 -3.77 4.01 3.66
CA GLN A 27 -2.95 3.66 4.82
C GLN A 27 -3.63 2.58 5.68
N ARG A 28 -4.95 2.71 5.89
CA ARG A 28 -5.74 1.70 6.62
C ARG A 28 -5.70 0.33 5.95
N ASP A 29 -5.68 0.27 4.62
CA ASP A 29 -5.54 -0.98 3.88
C ASP A 29 -4.14 -1.58 3.97
N GLY A 30 -3.11 -0.74 3.94
CA GLY A 30 -1.74 -1.15 4.24
C GLY A 30 -1.66 -1.85 5.60
N ASP A 31 -2.25 -1.26 6.63
CA ASP A 31 -2.27 -1.85 7.97
C ASP A 31 -3.03 -3.18 8.01
N ARG A 32 -4.21 -3.26 7.38
CA ARG A 32 -4.98 -4.51 7.29
C ARG A 32 -4.18 -5.63 6.63
N LEU A 33 -3.42 -5.31 5.58
CA LEU A 33 -2.57 -6.27 4.89
C LEU A 33 -1.42 -6.73 5.79
N ILE A 34 -0.70 -5.80 6.42
CA ILE A 34 0.44 -6.09 7.32
C ILE A 34 0.00 -6.95 8.51
N PHE A 35 -1.16 -6.64 9.11
CA PHE A 35 -1.69 -7.37 10.26
C PHE A 35 -2.49 -8.63 9.89
N SER A 36 -2.55 -9.00 8.61
CA SER A 36 -3.24 -10.22 8.18
C SER A 36 -2.45 -11.49 8.54
N ALA A 37 -3.17 -12.58 8.86
CA ALA A 37 -2.56 -13.89 9.05
C ALA A 37 -1.91 -14.41 7.75
N ALA A 38 -2.42 -14.02 6.59
CA ALA A 38 -1.83 -14.38 5.29
C ALA A 38 -0.45 -13.76 5.09
N PHE A 39 -0.30 -12.48 5.44
CA PHE A 39 0.98 -11.77 5.35
C PHE A 39 2.02 -12.34 6.32
N ARG A 40 1.63 -12.59 7.58
CA ARG A 40 2.52 -13.22 8.57
C ARG A 40 3.05 -14.59 8.13
N ARG A 41 2.23 -15.41 7.48
CA ARG A 41 2.64 -16.72 6.95
C ARG A 41 3.72 -16.64 5.87
N MET A 42 3.97 -15.46 5.28
CA MET A 42 5.07 -15.30 4.31
C MET A 42 6.45 -15.37 4.97
N LYS A 43 6.54 -15.21 6.29
CA LYS A 43 7.78 -15.40 7.05
C LYS A 43 8.32 -16.82 6.85
N ASP A 44 7.45 -17.81 6.89
CA ASP A 44 7.83 -19.22 6.79
C ASP A 44 7.69 -19.74 5.35
N LYS A 45 7.90 -18.85 4.35
CA LYS A 45 7.95 -19.21 2.93
C LYS A 45 9.30 -18.84 2.34
N THR A 46 9.94 -19.83 1.72
CA THR A 46 11.17 -19.64 0.97
C THR A 46 10.94 -18.71 -0.22
N GLN A 47 11.91 -17.86 -0.48
CA GLN A 47 11.98 -17.04 -1.69
C GLN A 47 12.72 -17.84 -2.78
N VAL A 48 14.01 -18.10 -2.55
CA VAL A 48 14.92 -18.85 -3.44
C VAL A 48 15.64 -19.94 -2.67
N PHE A 49 16.30 -19.57 -1.57
CA PHE A 49 17.02 -20.51 -0.70
C PHE A 49 16.08 -21.18 0.31
N PRO A 50 16.40 -22.41 0.77
CA PRO A 50 15.70 -23.07 1.86
C PRO A 50 15.62 -22.21 3.12
N LEU A 51 14.67 -22.52 4.00
CA LEU A 51 14.62 -21.89 5.33
C LEU A 51 15.80 -22.42 6.13
N GLU A 52 16.86 -21.63 6.21
CA GLU A 52 18.01 -21.90 7.05
C GLU A 52 17.78 -21.33 8.45
N LYS A 53 18.53 -21.82 9.45
CA LYS A 53 18.57 -21.16 10.77
C LYS A 53 19.25 -19.78 10.71
N ASN A 54 19.90 -19.47 9.60
CA ASN A 54 20.51 -18.17 9.32
C ASN A 54 19.42 -17.19 8.87
N ASP A 55 19.17 -16.17 9.69
CA ASP A 55 18.15 -15.14 9.48
C ASP A 55 18.52 -14.09 8.43
N TYR A 56 19.75 -14.14 7.90
CA TYR A 56 20.20 -13.27 6.81
C TYR A 56 19.55 -13.62 5.46
N VAL A 57 19.07 -14.87 5.30
CA VAL A 57 18.42 -15.31 4.07
C VAL A 57 17.02 -14.72 3.97
N ARG A 58 16.73 -14.05 2.85
CA ARG A 58 15.43 -13.44 2.60
C ARG A 58 14.33 -14.51 2.50
N THR A 59 13.25 -14.27 3.23
CA THR A 59 11.98 -14.98 3.09
C THR A 59 11.06 -14.20 2.15
N ARG A 60 9.92 -14.77 1.77
CA ARG A 60 8.93 -14.01 0.97
C ARG A 60 8.45 -12.75 1.68
N LEU A 61 8.39 -12.78 3.02
CA LEU A 61 8.00 -11.63 3.81
C LEU A 61 9.01 -10.49 3.69
N THR A 62 10.29 -10.76 3.97
CA THR A 62 11.31 -9.71 3.97
C THR A 62 11.52 -9.13 2.58
N HIS A 63 11.50 -9.97 1.55
CA HIS A 63 11.53 -9.48 0.17
C HIS A 63 10.31 -8.62 -0.19
N SER A 64 9.10 -9.04 0.19
CA SER A 64 7.89 -8.23 -0.08
C SER A 64 7.93 -6.88 0.62
N LEU A 65 8.52 -6.79 1.82
CA LEU A 65 8.74 -5.53 2.52
C LEU A 65 9.73 -4.62 1.79
N GLU A 66 10.86 -5.16 1.32
CA GLU A 66 11.83 -4.42 0.50
C GLU A 66 11.18 -3.87 -0.77
N VAL A 67 10.44 -4.71 -1.50
CA VAL A 67 9.70 -4.32 -2.72
C VAL A 67 8.66 -3.25 -2.41
N SER A 68 7.92 -3.38 -1.30
CA SER A 68 6.92 -2.38 -0.89
C SER A 68 7.53 -1.01 -0.58
N CYS A 69 8.75 -0.98 -0.04
CA CYS A 69 9.47 0.25 0.26
C CYS A 69 9.89 0.97 -1.04
N VAL A 70 10.41 0.22 -2.01
CA VAL A 70 10.72 0.74 -3.35
C VAL A 70 9.45 1.22 -4.06
N GLY A 71 8.38 0.42 -4.01
CA GLY A 71 7.08 0.77 -4.60
C GLY A 71 6.49 2.06 -4.03
N ARG A 72 6.58 2.25 -2.71
CA ARG A 72 6.16 3.49 -2.03
C ARG A 72 6.92 4.71 -2.53
N SER A 73 8.23 4.62 -2.65
CA SER A 73 9.07 5.70 -3.19
C SER A 73 8.66 6.06 -4.63
N LEU A 74 8.46 5.04 -5.48
CA LEU A 74 8.00 5.23 -6.86
C LEU A 74 6.60 5.87 -6.91
N GLY A 75 5.65 5.35 -6.14
CA GLY A 75 4.28 5.86 -6.11
C GLY A 75 4.18 7.28 -5.55
N SER A 76 4.94 7.63 -4.51
CA SER A 76 5.04 8.99 -3.99
C SER A 76 5.65 9.97 -5.01
N SER A 77 6.67 9.54 -5.77
CA SER A 77 7.28 10.36 -6.84
C SER A 77 6.29 10.62 -7.97
N VAL A 78 5.62 9.57 -8.46
CA VAL A 78 4.60 9.69 -9.50
C VAL A 78 3.38 10.47 -8.99
N GLY A 79 3.00 10.28 -7.73
CA GLY A 79 1.88 10.96 -7.10
C GLY A 79 2.06 12.47 -7.03
N THR A 80 3.28 12.93 -6.73
CA THR A 80 3.63 14.36 -6.79
C THR A 80 3.44 14.90 -8.20
N TRP A 81 4.02 14.22 -9.21
CA TRP A 81 3.88 14.62 -10.61
C TRP A 81 2.42 14.60 -11.09
N LEU A 82 1.62 13.64 -10.64
CA LEU A 82 0.21 13.52 -11.01
C LEU A 82 -0.62 14.68 -10.44
N LEU A 83 -0.39 15.07 -9.18
CA LEU A 83 -1.09 16.19 -8.55
C LEU A 83 -0.74 17.54 -9.20
N GLU A 84 0.50 17.71 -9.67
CA GLU A 84 0.90 18.90 -10.44
C GLU A 84 0.15 19.00 -11.78
N LYS A 85 -0.08 17.86 -12.46
CA LYS A 85 -0.81 17.81 -13.73
C LYS A 85 -2.33 17.91 -13.57
N ASN A 86 -2.85 17.42 -12.45
CA ASN A 86 -4.27 17.23 -12.20
C ASN A 86 -4.66 17.82 -10.82
N PRO A 87 -4.72 19.16 -10.69
CA PRO A 87 -5.03 19.82 -9.42
C PRO A 87 -6.45 19.54 -8.92
N GLU A 88 -7.34 19.00 -9.76
CA GLU A 88 -8.67 18.54 -9.31
C GLU A 88 -8.60 17.40 -8.29
N LEU A 89 -7.54 16.58 -8.30
CA LEU A 89 -7.39 15.44 -7.38
C LEU A 89 -7.13 15.88 -5.94
N ALA A 90 -6.42 17.01 -5.75
CA ALA A 90 -6.22 17.59 -4.43
C ALA A 90 -7.54 18.02 -3.78
N ARG A 91 -8.55 18.41 -4.57
CA ARG A 91 -9.89 18.76 -4.07
C ARG A 91 -10.65 17.57 -3.52
N HIS A 92 -10.29 16.35 -3.93
CA HIS A 92 -10.84 15.10 -3.42
C HIS A 92 -10.05 14.53 -2.23
N ASN A 93 -9.21 15.35 -1.58
CA ASN A 93 -8.41 15.00 -0.40
C ASN A 93 -7.42 13.84 -0.65
N ILE A 94 -6.97 13.70 -1.90
CA ILE A 94 -5.95 12.72 -2.30
C ILE A 94 -4.57 13.38 -2.19
N HIS A 95 -3.66 12.72 -1.48
CA HIS A 95 -2.28 13.18 -1.30
C HIS A 95 -1.32 12.30 -2.11
N ALA A 96 -0.10 12.79 -2.37
CA ALA A 96 0.92 12.00 -3.06
C ALA A 96 1.22 10.67 -2.34
N ALA A 97 1.20 10.69 -1.00
CA ALA A 97 1.39 9.52 -0.15
C ALA A 97 0.24 8.49 -0.20
N ASP A 98 -0.90 8.84 -0.80
CA ASP A 98 -2.01 7.91 -1.03
C ASP A 98 -1.80 7.04 -2.28
N ILE A 99 -0.88 7.46 -3.16
CA ILE A 99 -0.54 6.78 -4.41
C ILE A 99 0.64 5.82 -4.21
N GLY A 100 1.50 6.05 -3.20
CA GLY A 100 2.62 5.18 -2.85
C GLY A 100 3.05 5.33 -1.41
#